data_AF-A0A957JFR2-F1
#
_entry.id   AF-A0A957JFR2-F1
#
_cell.length_a   1.000
_cell.length_b   1.000
_cell.length_c   1.000
_cell.angle_alpha   90.00
_cell.angle_beta   90.00
_cell.angle_gamma   90.00
#
_symmetry.space_group_name_H-M   'P 1'
#
loop_
_entity.id
_entity.type
_entity.pdbx_description
1 polymer ?
#
loop_
_entity_poly.entity_id
_entity_poly.type
_entity_poly.pdbx_seq_one_letter_code
_entity_poly.pdbx_strand_id
1 'polypeptide(L)'
;VQPPPGASGEDNLLAQILGQIMGGMMIFFAFFTGAGTLQTILVEEEKGTLPRLFTTPTPIPVILGGKTLGTLITLVVQVTVLMFFGRLVFGIHWGGWLPAGLAALSIVAISAATGLLLASLVRNTRQSGVIYGGVLTLTGMLGMITIFTGGQVSPTLATISLLVPQG
;
A
#
# COMPACT_ATOMS: atom_id res chain seq x y z
N VAL A 1 -16.06 38.54 15.73
CA VAL A 1 -15.59 38.59 14.32
C VAL A 1 -16.11 37.34 13.64
N GLN A 2 -17.15 37.47 12.84
CA GLN A 2 -17.73 36.35 12.09
C GLN A 2 -16.83 36.11 10.88
N PRO A 3 -16.25 34.91 10.69
CA PRO A 3 -15.45 34.66 9.49
C PRO A 3 -16.34 34.76 8.24
N PRO A 4 -15.78 35.19 7.10
CA PRO A 4 -16.55 35.48 5.89
C PRO A 4 -17.28 34.22 5.38
N PRO A 5 -18.47 34.36 4.75
CA PRO A 5 -19.40 33.25 4.47
C PRO A 5 -18.93 32.24 3.41
N GLY A 6 -17.69 32.33 2.92
CA GLY A 6 -17.09 31.42 1.94
C GLY A 6 -15.94 30.56 2.46
N ALA A 7 -15.30 30.93 3.59
CA ALA A 7 -14.07 30.28 4.05
C ALA A 7 -14.30 28.82 4.50
N SER A 8 -15.44 28.52 5.13
CA SER A 8 -15.75 27.17 5.60
C SER A 8 -16.03 26.16 4.48
N GLY A 9 -16.39 26.62 3.28
CA GLY A 9 -16.65 25.76 2.13
C GLY A 9 -15.36 25.33 1.43
N GLU A 10 -14.45 26.28 1.23
CA GLU A 10 -13.16 26.06 0.56
C GLU A 10 -12.21 25.22 1.44
N ASP A 11 -12.14 25.51 2.75
CA ASP A 11 -11.30 24.74 3.68
C ASP A 11 -11.74 23.27 3.79
N ASN A 12 -13.05 23.01 3.76
CA ASN A 12 -13.61 21.65 3.78
C ASN A 12 -13.36 20.91 2.45
N LEU A 13 -13.40 21.61 1.32
CA LEU A 13 -13.07 21.04 0.01
C LEU A 13 -11.60 20.65 -0.08
N LEU A 14 -10.70 21.50 0.39
CA LEU A 14 -9.26 21.21 0.43
C LEU A 14 -8.98 20.01 1.33
N ALA A 15 -9.56 19.95 2.52
CA ALA A 15 -9.41 18.81 3.43
C ALA A 15 -9.94 17.49 2.82
N GLN A 16 -11.06 17.54 2.08
CA GLN A 16 -11.60 16.37 1.38
C GLN A 16 -10.67 15.89 0.25
N ILE A 17 -10.20 16.80 -0.60
CA ILE A 17 -9.29 16.48 -1.70
C ILE A 17 -7.97 15.91 -1.13
N LEU A 18 -7.42 16.54 -0.10
CA LEU A 18 -6.20 16.06 0.57
C LEU A 18 -6.42 14.69 1.22
N GLY A 19 -7.55 14.48 1.90
CA GLY A 19 -7.92 13.18 2.48
C GLY A 19 -7.99 12.07 1.45
N GLN A 20 -8.61 12.36 0.30
CA GLN A 20 -8.74 11.43 -0.82
C GLN A 20 -7.38 11.10 -1.44
N ILE A 21 -6.54 12.10 -1.71
CA ILE A 21 -5.18 11.89 -2.25
C ILE A 21 -4.31 11.13 -1.26
N MET A 22 -4.36 11.48 0.03
CA MET A 22 -3.58 10.80 1.06
C MET A 22 -4.00 9.34 1.25
N GLY A 23 -5.31 9.06 1.27
CA GLY A 23 -5.81 7.67 1.27
C GLY A 23 -5.35 6.93 0.02
N GLY A 24 -5.40 7.61 -1.13
CA GLY A 24 -4.88 7.14 -2.40
C GLY A 24 -3.42 6.66 -2.33
N MET A 25 -2.55 7.57 -1.90
CA MET A 25 -1.12 7.32 -1.76
C MET A 25 -0.80 6.29 -0.68
N MET A 26 -1.57 6.26 0.40
CA MET A 26 -1.40 5.27 1.48
C MET A 26 -1.60 3.85 0.95
N ILE A 27 -2.68 3.61 0.21
CA ILE A 27 -2.95 2.30 -0.41
C ILE A 27 -1.86 2.00 -1.45
N PHE A 28 -1.56 2.95 -2.34
CA PHE A 28 -0.53 2.76 -3.37
C PHE A 28 0.82 2.35 -2.77
N PHE A 29 1.33 3.11 -1.81
CA PHE A 29 2.60 2.78 -1.15
C PHE A 29 2.51 1.52 -0.31
N ALA A 30 1.37 1.19 0.30
CA ALA A 30 1.23 -0.08 1.02
C ALA A 30 1.50 -1.24 0.06
N PHE A 31 0.94 -1.26 -1.15
CA PHE A 31 1.18 -2.35 -2.12
C PHE A 31 2.64 -2.42 -2.60
N PHE A 32 3.29 -1.28 -2.80
CA PHE A 32 4.73 -1.25 -3.12
C PHE A 32 5.58 -1.82 -1.98
N THR A 33 5.28 -1.44 -0.74
CA THR A 33 5.97 -1.97 0.45
C THR A 33 5.70 -3.46 0.64
N GLY A 34 4.45 -3.92 0.45
CA GLY A 34 4.09 -5.34 0.54
C GLY A 34 4.85 -6.18 -0.47
N ALA A 35 4.88 -5.73 -1.73
CA ALA A 35 5.70 -6.33 -2.77
C ALA A 35 7.20 -6.34 -2.41
N GLY A 36 7.68 -5.38 -1.59
CA GLY A 36 9.02 -5.30 -0.98
C GLY A 36 9.66 -6.65 -0.66
N THR A 37 8.86 -7.54 -0.06
CA THR A 37 9.26 -8.88 0.34
C THR A 37 9.80 -9.72 -0.81
N LEU A 38 9.19 -9.65 -2.00
CA LEU A 38 9.65 -10.36 -3.19
C LEU A 38 11.08 -9.95 -3.56
N GLN A 39 11.32 -8.64 -3.68
CA GLN A 39 12.60 -8.12 -4.16
C GLN A 39 13.73 -8.49 -3.21
N THR A 40 13.49 -8.36 -1.91
CA THR A 40 14.50 -8.70 -0.91
C THR A 40 14.89 -10.18 -0.98
N ILE A 41 13.95 -11.10 -1.25
CA ILE A 41 14.24 -12.55 -1.36
C ILE A 41 15.07 -12.82 -2.62
N LEU A 42 14.63 -12.29 -3.76
CA LEU A 42 15.33 -12.51 -5.03
C LEU A 42 16.75 -11.94 -5.04
N VAL A 43 16.95 -10.76 -4.44
CA VAL A 43 18.28 -10.15 -4.33
C VAL A 43 19.21 -11.00 -3.45
N GLU A 44 18.69 -11.64 -2.41
CA GLU A 44 19.47 -12.56 -1.56
C GLU A 44 19.83 -13.87 -2.28
N GLU A 45 18.93 -14.38 -3.12
CA GLU A 45 19.22 -15.53 -3.99
C GLU A 45 20.32 -15.20 -4.99
N GLU A 46 20.21 -14.09 -5.71
CA GLU A 46 21.19 -13.67 -6.71
C GLU A 46 22.56 -13.33 -6.13
N LYS A 47 22.60 -12.75 -4.92
CA LYS A 47 23.86 -12.45 -4.21
C LYS A 47 24.50 -13.69 -3.57
N GLY A 48 23.86 -14.87 -3.66
CA GLY A 48 24.34 -16.09 -3.04
C GLY A 48 24.31 -16.05 -1.51
N THR A 49 23.58 -15.12 -0.90
CA THR A 49 23.39 -15.06 0.55
C THR A 49 22.33 -16.06 1.02
N LEU A 50 21.30 -16.33 0.20
CA LEU A 50 20.29 -17.35 0.52
C LEU A 50 20.89 -18.77 0.64
N PRO A 51 21.74 -19.24 -0.29
CA PRO A 51 22.44 -20.53 -0.13
C PRO A 51 23.36 -20.61 1.10
N ARG A 52 23.97 -19.48 1.52
CA ARG A 52 24.79 -19.42 2.74
C ARG A 52 23.93 -19.48 4.01
N LEU A 53 22.75 -18.86 4.00
CA LEU A 53 21.74 -19.01 5.04
C LEU A 53 21.26 -20.46 5.17
N PHE A 54 21.22 -21.22 4.07
CA PHE A 54 20.91 -22.66 4.11
C PHE A 54 22.00 -23.53 4.74
N THR A 55 23.23 -23.03 4.86
CA THR A 55 24.32 -23.71 5.57
C THR A 55 24.39 -23.39 7.06
N THR A 56 23.57 -22.45 7.55
CA THR A 56 23.49 -22.13 8.98
C THR A 56 22.43 -23.04 9.65
N PRO A 57 22.52 -23.34 10.95
CA PRO A 57 21.57 -24.23 11.64
C PRO A 57 20.17 -23.60 11.85
N THR A 58 19.82 -22.57 11.07
CA THR A 58 18.54 -21.86 11.18
C THR A 58 17.54 -22.44 10.17
N PRO A 59 16.32 -22.81 10.57
CA PRO A 59 15.32 -23.34 9.65
C PRO A 59 14.86 -22.29 8.62
N ILE A 60 14.72 -22.68 7.35
CA ILE A 60 14.23 -21.82 6.24
C ILE A 60 12.91 -21.11 6.56
N PRO A 61 11.89 -21.77 7.16
CA PRO A 61 10.64 -21.12 7.51
C PRO A 61 10.79 -19.96 8.50
N VAL A 62 11.82 -19.99 9.35
CA VAL A 62 12.10 -18.92 10.33
C VAL A 62 12.65 -17.68 9.61
N ILE A 63 13.49 -17.86 8.59
CA ILE A 63 14.05 -16.76 7.80
C ILE A 63 12.95 -16.10 6.97
N LEU A 64 12.16 -16.88 6.23
CA LEU A 64 11.04 -16.36 5.46
C LEU A 64 9.98 -15.71 6.36
N GLY A 65 9.65 -16.35 7.49
CA GLY A 65 8.71 -15.83 8.48
C GLY A 65 9.16 -14.51 9.10
N GLY A 66 10.46 -14.36 9.39
CA GLY A 66 11.02 -13.11 9.87
C GLY A 66 10.95 -11.99 8.81
N LYS A 67 11.16 -12.33 7.54
CA LYS A 67 11.06 -11.40 6.40
C LYS A 67 9.64 -10.87 6.23
N THR A 68 8.67 -11.78 6.18
CA THR A 68 7.26 -11.43 6.01
C THR A 68 6.74 -10.67 7.21
N LEU A 69 7.14 -11.05 8.43
CA LEU A 69 6.83 -10.32 9.65
C LEU A 69 7.43 -8.91 9.64
N GLY A 70 8.68 -8.75 9.17
CA GLY A 70 9.31 -7.44 9.00
C GLY A 70 8.53 -6.54 8.04
N THR A 71 8.08 -7.07 6.90
CA THR A 71 7.20 -6.34 5.97
C THR A 71 5.87 -5.98 6.61
N LEU A 72 5.23 -6.91 7.32
CA LEU A 72 3.97 -6.66 8.03
C LEU A 72 4.10 -5.53 9.06
N ILE A 73 5.16 -5.56 9.88
CA ILE A 73 5.44 -4.50 10.86
C ILE A 73 5.64 -3.16 10.13
N THR A 74 6.41 -3.17 9.04
CA THR A 74 6.66 -1.96 8.23
C THR A 74 5.36 -1.39 7.68
N LEU A 75 4.45 -2.23 7.17
CA LEU A 75 3.14 -1.81 6.68
C LEU A 75 2.27 -1.22 7.79
N VAL A 76 2.19 -1.88 8.95
CA VAL A 76 1.44 -1.37 10.11
C VAL A 76 1.96 -0.01 10.53
N VAL A 77 3.28 0.14 10.68
CA VAL A 77 3.92 1.40 11.06
C VAL A 77 3.65 2.47 9.99
N GLN A 78 3.88 2.16 8.72
CA GLN A 78 3.67 3.10 7.60
C GLN A 78 2.23 3.63 7.54
N VAL A 79 1.24 2.73 7.56
CA VAL A 79 -0.18 3.10 7.49
C VAL A 79 -0.59 3.92 8.72
N THR A 80 -0.16 3.49 9.91
CA THR A 80 -0.43 4.20 11.17
C THR A 80 0.15 5.61 11.12
N VAL A 81 1.43 5.75 10.76
CA VAL A 81 2.11 7.04 10.66
C VAL A 81 1.38 7.96 9.68
N LEU A 82 0.99 7.49 8.50
CA LEU A 82 0.28 8.30 7.51
C LEU A 82 -1.12 8.73 8.00
N MET A 83 -1.86 7.86 8.69
CA MET A 83 -3.17 8.21 9.26
C MET A 83 -3.04 9.29 10.33
N PHE A 84 -2.10 9.13 11.27
CA PHE A 84 -1.84 10.13 12.31
C PHE A 84 -1.32 11.44 11.72
N PHE A 85 -0.39 11.38 10.77
CA PHE A 85 0.12 12.55 10.08
C PHE A 85 -0.99 13.30 9.34
N GLY A 86 -1.83 12.59 8.58
CA GLY A 86 -2.98 13.16 7.89
C GLY A 86 -3.94 13.89 8.82
N ARG A 87 -4.19 13.30 10.00
CA ARG A 87 -5.05 13.91 11.02
C ARG A 87 -4.42 15.13 11.69
N LEU A 88 -3.14 15.05 12.07
CA LEU A 88 -2.48 16.10 12.84
C LEU A 88 -2.06 17.30 11.99
N VAL A 89 -1.58 17.06 10.77
CA VAL A 89 -1.02 18.11 9.90
C VAL A 89 -2.09 18.71 8.99
N PHE A 90 -2.97 17.87 8.43
CA PHE A 90 -3.97 18.32 7.46
C PHE A 90 -5.40 18.34 8.01
N GLY A 91 -5.60 18.00 9.29
CA GLY A 91 -6.93 17.97 9.90
C GLY A 91 -7.87 16.96 9.27
N ILE A 92 -7.35 15.90 8.63
CA ILE A 92 -8.18 14.90 7.93
C ILE A 92 -8.96 14.08 8.95
N HIS A 93 -10.27 14.05 8.77
CA HIS A 93 -11.18 13.24 9.56
C HIS A 93 -11.43 11.91 8.84
N TRP A 94 -10.70 10.88 9.22
CA TRP A 94 -10.85 9.50 8.69
C TRP A 94 -12.18 8.82 9.09
N GLY A 95 -13.09 9.54 9.74
CA GLY A 95 -14.33 9.00 10.30
C GLY A 95 -14.13 8.39 11.70
N GLY A 96 -14.92 7.37 12.03
CA GLY A 96 -14.82 6.66 13.29
C GLY A 96 -13.50 5.88 13.41
N TRP A 97 -12.93 5.85 14.61
CA TRP A 97 -11.66 5.13 14.86
C TRP A 97 -11.73 3.64 14.52
N LEU A 98 -12.89 3.01 14.76
CA LEU A 98 -13.10 1.59 14.52
C LEU A 98 -13.13 1.23 13.01
N PRO A 99 -13.97 1.85 12.16
CA PRO A 99 -13.93 1.58 10.72
C PRO A 99 -12.61 2.00 10.07
N ALA A 100 -12.00 3.10 10.51
CA ALA A 100 -10.70 3.53 10.00
C ALA A 100 -9.59 2.51 10.35
N GLY A 101 -9.60 1.99 11.58
CA GLY A 101 -8.66 0.93 12.01
C GLY A 101 -8.86 -0.39 11.26
N LEU A 102 -10.11 -0.78 11.00
CA LEU A 102 -10.42 -1.97 10.20
C LEU A 102 -9.95 -1.80 8.76
N ALA A 103 -10.22 -0.65 8.13
CA ALA A 103 -9.75 -0.36 6.78
C ALA A 103 -8.21 -0.40 6.70
N ALA A 104 -7.53 0.19 7.67
CA ALA A 104 -6.07 0.13 7.77
C ALA A 104 -5.55 -1.31 7.86
N LEU A 105 -6.15 -2.14 8.71
CA LEU A 105 -5.77 -3.56 8.85
C LEU A 105 -6.05 -4.35 7.56
N SER A 106 -7.16 -4.09 6.88
CA SER A 106 -7.47 -4.71 5.59
C SER A 106 -6.44 -4.35 4.53
N ILE A 107 -6.04 -3.07 4.43
CA ILE A 107 -5.00 -2.61 3.48
C ILE A 107 -3.67 -3.32 3.77
N VAL A 108 -3.27 -3.39 5.05
CA VAL A 108 -2.04 -4.08 5.47
C VAL A 108 -2.10 -5.57 5.08
N ALA A 109 -3.21 -6.25 5.39
CA ALA A 109 -3.37 -7.67 5.13
C ALA A 109 -3.37 -8.00 3.63
N ILE A 110 -4.14 -7.26 2.83
CA ILE A 110 -4.25 -7.48 1.38
C ILE A 110 -2.94 -7.14 0.68
N SER A 111 -2.27 -6.05 1.07
CA SER A 111 -0.96 -5.70 0.54
C SER A 111 0.09 -6.79 0.84
N ALA A 112 0.17 -7.25 2.09
CA ALA A 112 1.11 -8.29 2.48
C ALA A 112 0.85 -9.61 1.74
N ALA A 113 -0.42 -10.01 1.62
CA ALA A 113 -0.82 -11.21 0.88
C ALA A 113 -0.48 -11.09 -0.60
N THR A 114 -0.69 -9.92 -1.22
CA THR A 114 -0.32 -9.65 -2.61
C THR A 114 1.19 -9.73 -2.78
N GLY A 115 1.96 -9.13 -1.87
CA GLY A 115 3.42 -9.21 -1.89
C GLY A 115 3.95 -10.63 -1.76
N LEU A 116 3.33 -11.46 -0.92
CA LEU A 116 3.68 -12.88 -0.77
C LEU A 116 3.32 -13.70 -2.03
N LEU A 117 2.16 -13.41 -2.63
CA LEU A 117 1.76 -14.04 -3.90
C LEU A 117 2.75 -13.69 -5.02
N LEU A 118 3.16 -12.42 -5.12
CA LEU A 118 4.19 -11.99 -6.05
C LEU A 118 5.54 -12.67 -5.75
N ALA A 119 5.92 -12.79 -4.47
CA ALA A 119 7.11 -13.52 -4.02
C ALA A 119 7.14 -14.97 -4.51
N SER A 120 5.97 -15.63 -4.61
CA SER A 120 5.85 -17.01 -5.08
C SER A 120 5.89 -17.17 -6.60
N LEU A 121 5.54 -16.14 -7.37
CA LEU A 121 5.41 -16.22 -8.83
C LEU A 121 6.68 -15.83 -9.58
N VAL A 122 7.45 -14.90 -9.01
CA VAL A 122 8.56 -14.25 -9.69
C VAL A 122 9.87 -14.94 -9.33
N ARG A 123 10.72 -15.22 -10.33
CA ARG A 123 11.93 -16.05 -10.17
C ARG A 123 13.26 -15.33 -10.40
N ASN A 124 13.25 -14.05 -10.76
CA ASN A 124 14.45 -13.29 -11.14
C ASN A 124 14.26 -11.80 -10.83
N THR A 125 15.31 -11.11 -10.39
CA THR A 125 15.29 -9.66 -10.13
C THR A 125 14.91 -8.83 -11.36
N ARG A 126 15.21 -9.27 -12.59
CA ARG A 126 14.73 -8.59 -13.80
C ARG A 126 13.20 -8.59 -13.88
N GLN A 127 12.54 -9.71 -13.55
CA GLN A 127 11.08 -9.78 -13.51
C GLN A 127 10.53 -8.95 -12.35
N SER A 128 11.21 -8.94 -11.21
CA SER A 128 10.86 -8.07 -10.07
C SER A 128 10.85 -6.60 -10.49
N GLY A 129 11.87 -6.12 -11.21
CA GLY A 129 11.89 -4.74 -11.73
C GLY A 129 10.68 -4.40 -12.61
N VAL A 130 10.26 -5.33 -13.49
CA VAL A 130 9.05 -5.16 -14.33
C VAL A 130 7.77 -5.19 -13.50
N ILE A 131 7.70 -6.04 -12.47
CA ILE A 131 6.55 -6.12 -11.56
C ILE A 131 6.38 -4.80 -10.80
N TYR A 132 7.45 -4.25 -10.24
CA TYR A 132 7.39 -2.99 -9.48
C TYR A 132 7.17 -1.77 -10.37
N GLY A 133 7.98 -1.63 -11.41
CA GLY A 133 7.93 -0.44 -12.27
C GLY A 133 6.71 -0.41 -13.17
N GLY A 134 6.30 -1.57 -13.70
CA GLY A 134 5.21 -1.70 -14.64
C GLY A 134 3.91 -2.17 -13.98
N VAL A 135 3.88 -3.43 -13.51
CA VAL A 135 2.62 -4.08 -13.11
C VAL A 135 1.98 -3.39 -11.90
N LEU A 136 2.73 -3.15 -10.83
CA LEU A 136 2.22 -2.51 -9.61
C LEU A 136 1.84 -1.05 -9.85
N THR A 137 2.60 -0.32 -10.67
CA THR A 137 2.23 1.05 -11.06
C THR A 137 0.92 1.05 -11.84
N LEU A 138 0.79 0.22 -12.88
CA LEU A 138 -0.41 0.17 -13.72
C LEU A 138 -1.64 -0.32 -12.94
N THR A 139 -1.50 -1.38 -12.15
CA THR A 139 -2.60 -1.90 -11.32
C THR A 139 -2.95 -0.94 -10.20
N GLY A 140 -1.97 -0.28 -9.58
CA GLY A 140 -2.22 0.77 -8.61
C GLY A 140 -2.95 1.97 -9.20
N MET A 141 -2.56 2.43 -10.39
CA MET A 141 -3.27 3.52 -11.08
C MET A 141 -4.71 3.10 -11.45
N LEU A 142 -4.90 1.88 -11.93
CA LEU A 142 -6.22 1.36 -12.31
C LEU A 142 -7.14 1.17 -11.10
N GLY A 143 -6.64 0.58 -10.01
CA GLY A 143 -7.43 0.37 -8.78
C GLY A 143 -7.83 1.69 -8.14
N MET A 144 -6.90 2.65 -8.10
CA MET A 144 -7.10 3.93 -7.42
C MET A 144 -7.75 5.00 -8.31
N ILE A 145 -8.20 4.66 -9.51
CA ILE A 145 -8.73 5.64 -10.46
C ILE A 145 -10.00 6.33 -9.95
N THR A 146 -10.85 5.62 -9.21
CA THR A 146 -12.05 6.15 -8.55
C THR A 146 -11.69 7.18 -7.49
N ILE A 147 -10.58 6.96 -6.78
CA ILE A 147 -10.07 7.84 -5.74
C ILE A 147 -9.39 9.06 -6.36
N PHE A 148 -8.66 8.96 -7.47
CA PHE A 148 -8.03 10.15 -8.06
C PHE A 148 -8.98 11.04 -8.86
N THR A 149 -10.09 10.50 -9.38
CA THR A 149 -11.08 11.28 -10.14
C THR A 149 -12.26 11.79 -9.30
N GLY A 150 -12.28 11.50 -8.00
CA GLY A 150 -13.41 11.86 -7.14
C GLY A 150 -14.71 11.16 -7.53
N GLY A 151 -14.62 9.91 -7.98
CA GLY A 151 -15.76 9.10 -8.41
C GLY A 151 -16.28 9.42 -9.81
N GLN A 152 -15.68 10.37 -10.54
CA GLN A 152 -16.05 10.74 -11.90
C GLN A 152 -15.40 9.79 -12.93
N VAL A 153 -15.70 8.49 -12.84
CA VAL A 153 -15.28 7.48 -13.82
C VAL A 153 -16.47 6.80 -14.49
N SER A 154 -16.28 6.35 -15.74
CA SER A 154 -17.26 5.51 -16.43
C SER A 154 -17.59 4.27 -15.58
N PRO A 155 -18.86 3.81 -15.53
CA PRO A 155 -19.24 2.62 -14.76
C PRO A 155 -18.41 1.39 -15.11
N THR A 156 -18.04 1.22 -16.38
CA THR A 156 -17.19 0.12 -16.84
C THR A 156 -15.80 0.19 -16.21
N LEU A 157 -15.24 1.39 -16.06
CA LEU A 157 -13.90 1.60 -15.52
C LEU A 157 -13.87 1.39 -14.01
N ALA A 158 -14.95 1.75 -13.30
CA ALA A 158 -15.12 1.43 -11.88
C ALA A 158 -15.24 -0.09 -11.65
N THR A 159 -15.90 -0.83 -12.54
CA THR A 159 -15.92 -2.31 -12.44
C THR A 159 -14.56 -2.92 -12.73
N ILE A 160 -13.79 -2.35 -13.66
CA ILE A 160 -12.43 -2.81 -13.97
C ILE A 160 -11.48 -2.53 -12.81
N SER A 161 -11.63 -1.42 -12.07
CA SER A 161 -10.78 -1.11 -10.92
C SER A 161 -10.91 -2.16 -9.81
N LEU A 162 -12.08 -2.80 -9.66
CA LEU A 162 -12.30 -3.88 -8.69
C LEU A 162 -11.61 -5.19 -9.05
N LEU A 163 -11.05 -5.33 -10.25
CA LEU A 163 -10.28 -6.54 -10.64
C LEU A 163 -8.89 -6.56 -10.01
N VAL A 164 -8.38 -5.41 -9.59
CA VAL A 164 -7.06 -5.28 -8.98
C VAL A 164 -7.21 -5.07 -7.48
N PRO A 165 -6.32 -5.65 -6.65
CA PRO A 165 -6.49 -5.66 -5.20
C PRO A 165 -6.40 -4.26 -4.55
N GLN A 166 -5.95 -3.26 -5.29
CA GLN A 166 -5.88 -1.87 -4.83
C GLN A 166 -7.22 -1.13 -4.93
N GLY A 167 -8.15 -1.58 -5.79
CA GLY A 167 -9.38 -0.85 -6.13
C GLY A 167 -10.63 -1.27 -5.37
#